data_AF-C7BKQ5-F1
#
_entry.id   AF-C7BKQ5-F1
#
_cell.length_a   1.000
_cell.length_b   1.000
_cell.length_c   1.000
_cell.angle_alpha   90.00
_cell.angle_beta   90.00
_cell.angle_gamma   90.00
#
_symmetry.space_group_name_H-M   'P 1'
#
loop_
_entity.id
_entity.type
_entity.pdbx_description
1 polymer ?
#
loop_
_entity_poly.entity_id
_entity_poly.type
_entity_poly.pdbx_seq_one_letter_code
_entity_poly.pdbx_strand_id
1 'polypeptide(L)'
;MDNKNNKPTDQEILKTSRAVGEIPSADNLKNRFKARSIPLETDFTNLIDLAEVGRLAIGQSPSQQSKTPGTGMELTSDGKLQVKAGAGVDIDNNNRITIKSGHGIKVDGNGISVKPGSGIKVDSNGVNVNIDDFWEEIRNKIMPKGTMLPIYGTPNPSALPTGWEWCDGKDGRPNLKKGKYNLLSGQSSGTDTFWADNKNGDTEINVLFVYYMIKVV
;
A
#
# COMPACT_ATOMS: atom_id res chain seq x y z
N MET A 1 -54.94 4.72 22.79
CA MET A 1 -53.89 4.92 21.76
C MET A 1 -52.57 4.70 22.47
N ASP A 2 -52.04 3.49 22.35
CA ASP A 2 -50.81 3.09 23.01
C ASP A 2 -49.63 3.55 22.16
N ASN A 3 -48.85 4.51 22.65
CA ASN A 3 -47.58 4.88 22.02
C ASN A 3 -46.49 3.87 22.40
N LYS A 4 -46.57 2.67 21.81
CA LYS A 4 -45.50 1.67 21.86
C LYS A 4 -44.48 2.04 20.80
N ASN A 5 -43.50 2.90 21.10
CA ASN A 5 -42.23 2.99 20.34
C ASN A 5 -41.18 3.95 20.92
N ASN A 6 -41.18 4.27 22.22
CA ASN A 6 -40.03 5.02 22.77
C ASN A 6 -38.90 4.04 23.15
N LYS A 7 -38.05 3.73 22.18
CA LYS A 7 -36.77 3.06 22.44
C LYS A 7 -35.91 4.06 23.24
N PRO A 8 -35.42 3.72 24.44
CA PRO A 8 -34.64 4.66 25.25
C PRO A 8 -33.46 5.19 24.45
N THR A 9 -33.27 6.50 24.47
CA THR A 9 -32.13 7.12 23.79
C THR A 9 -30.84 6.79 24.55
N ASP A 10 -29.70 6.76 23.86
CA ASP A 10 -28.39 6.47 24.49
C ASP A 10 -28.09 7.41 25.68
N GLN A 11 -28.66 8.61 25.68
CA GLN A 11 -28.59 9.55 26.80
C GLN A 11 -29.50 9.21 27.99
N GLU A 12 -30.62 8.51 27.79
CA GLU A 12 -31.44 8.00 28.90
C GLU A 12 -30.80 6.78 29.57
N ILE A 13 -30.05 5.97 28.82
CA ILE A 13 -29.27 4.84 29.36
C ILE A 13 -28.06 5.33 30.18
N LEU A 14 -27.46 6.47 29.83
CA LEU A 14 -26.38 7.07 30.63
C LEU A 14 -26.87 7.83 31.87
N LYS A 15 -28.11 8.34 31.88
CA LYS A 15 -28.67 9.12 33.01
C LYS A 15 -29.03 8.27 34.24
N THR A 16 -29.10 6.95 34.13
CA THR A 16 -29.25 6.04 35.28
C THR A 16 -27.95 5.84 36.07
N SER A 17 -26.80 6.31 35.58
CA SER A 17 -25.58 6.35 36.38
C SER A 17 -25.63 7.54 37.36
N ARG A 18 -26.38 7.36 38.46
CA ARG A 18 -26.28 8.24 39.63
C ARG A 18 -24.80 8.33 40.02
N ALA A 19 -24.37 9.54 40.38
CA ALA A 19 -23.03 9.79 40.93
C ALA A 19 -22.68 8.70 41.94
N VAL A 20 -21.50 8.09 41.77
CA VAL A 20 -20.97 7.01 42.60
C VAL A 20 -20.81 7.52 44.04
N GLY A 21 -21.90 7.57 44.81
CA GLY A 21 -21.82 7.28 46.23
C GLY A 21 -21.26 5.87 46.33
N GLU A 22 -20.23 5.68 47.15
CA GLU A 22 -19.48 4.41 47.23
C GLU A 22 -20.44 3.22 47.31
N ILE A 23 -20.63 2.51 46.19
CA ILE A 23 -21.35 1.24 46.17
C ILE A 23 -20.58 0.35 47.15
N PRO A 24 -21.21 -0.16 48.22
CA PRO A 24 -20.52 -0.97 49.21
C PRO A 24 -19.85 -2.17 48.53
N SER A 25 -18.70 -2.60 49.05
CA SER A 25 -18.02 -3.78 48.52
C SER A 25 -18.95 -5.00 48.51
N ALA A 26 -18.70 -5.93 47.58
CA ALA A 26 -19.49 -7.15 47.48
C ALA A 26 -19.57 -7.92 48.81
N ASP A 27 -18.51 -7.89 49.62
CA ASP A 27 -18.49 -8.54 50.93
C ASP A 27 -19.33 -7.81 51.99
N ASN A 28 -19.38 -6.47 51.95
CA ASN A 28 -20.31 -5.71 52.78
C ASN A 28 -21.76 -6.06 52.44
N LEU A 29 -22.10 -6.11 51.15
CA LEU A 29 -23.43 -6.54 50.71
C LEU A 29 -23.73 -7.97 51.19
N LYS A 30 -22.83 -8.94 50.96
CA LYS A 30 -23.01 -10.33 51.45
C LYS A 30 -23.27 -10.40 52.96
N ASN A 31 -22.59 -9.58 53.76
CA ASN A 31 -22.79 -9.53 55.21
C ASN A 31 -24.17 -8.99 55.62
N ARG A 32 -24.77 -8.10 54.82
CA ARG A 32 -26.12 -7.57 55.04
C ARG A 32 -27.21 -8.53 54.55
N PHE A 33 -26.91 -9.34 53.53
CA PHE A 33 -27.79 -10.37 52.95
C PHE A 33 -27.64 -11.77 53.59
N LYS A 34 -27.07 -11.88 54.80
CA LYS A 34 -26.90 -13.18 55.48
C LYS A 34 -28.17 -13.67 56.17
N ALA A 35 -28.21 -14.96 56.48
CA ALA A 35 -29.32 -15.55 57.23
C ALA A 35 -29.56 -14.82 58.56
N ARG A 36 -30.83 -14.60 58.91
CA ARG A 36 -31.28 -13.85 60.09
C ARG A 36 -30.97 -12.34 60.07
N SER A 37 -30.54 -11.80 58.93
CA SER A 37 -30.53 -10.36 58.69
C SER A 37 -31.76 -9.95 57.88
N ILE A 38 -32.26 -8.73 58.09
CA ILE A 38 -33.31 -8.11 57.28
C ILE A 38 -32.64 -7.00 56.46
N PRO A 39 -32.36 -7.21 55.16
CA PRO A 39 -31.78 -6.18 54.30
C PRO A 39 -32.70 -4.97 54.18
N LEU A 40 -32.11 -3.78 54.10
CA LEU A 40 -32.84 -2.52 53.92
C LEU A 40 -33.10 -2.22 52.44
N GLU A 41 -34.02 -1.31 52.14
CA GLU A 41 -34.25 -0.80 50.77
C GLU A 41 -32.96 -0.32 50.09
N THR A 42 -32.09 0.34 50.87
CA THR A 42 -30.79 0.81 50.40
C THR A 42 -29.85 -0.34 50.03
N ASP A 43 -29.94 -1.50 50.69
CA ASP A 43 -29.13 -2.67 50.35
C ASP A 43 -29.56 -3.28 49.02
N PHE A 44 -30.87 -3.30 48.72
CA PHE A 44 -31.38 -3.74 47.42
C PHE A 44 -31.01 -2.78 46.30
N THR A 45 -31.13 -1.47 46.53
CA THR A 45 -30.69 -0.46 45.56
C THR A 45 -29.20 -0.63 45.24
N ASN A 46 -28.36 -0.78 46.27
CA ASN A 46 -26.92 -1.01 46.10
C ASN A 46 -26.61 -2.31 45.32
N LEU A 47 -27.37 -3.39 45.57
CA LEU A 47 -27.21 -4.65 44.83
C LEU A 47 -27.58 -4.51 43.36
N ILE A 48 -28.68 -3.81 43.05
CA ILE A 48 -29.13 -3.56 41.68
C ILE A 48 -28.10 -2.70 40.94
N ASP A 49 -27.64 -1.63 41.58
CA ASP A 49 -26.63 -0.74 41.00
C ASP A 49 -25.31 -1.48 40.76
N LEU A 50 -24.87 -2.34 41.69
CA LEU A 50 -23.68 -3.18 41.51
C LEU A 50 -23.84 -4.16 40.34
N ALA A 51 -25.01 -4.81 40.22
CA ALA A 51 -25.30 -5.73 39.13
C ALA A 51 -25.36 -5.00 37.78
N GLU A 52 -25.92 -3.79 37.75
CA GLU A 52 -26.00 -2.96 36.56
C GLU A 52 -24.61 -2.50 36.09
N VAL A 53 -23.74 -2.07 37.01
CA VAL A 53 -22.33 -1.77 36.70
C VAL A 53 -21.64 -3.00 36.11
N GLY A 54 -21.85 -4.19 36.69
CA GLY A 54 -21.29 -5.44 36.15
C GLY A 54 -21.77 -5.73 34.73
N ARG A 55 -23.08 -5.63 34.47
CA ARG A 55 -23.69 -5.82 33.15
C ARG A 55 -23.11 -4.85 32.11
N LEU A 56 -23.01 -3.58 32.46
CA LEU A 56 -22.47 -2.52 31.60
C LEU A 56 -20.98 -2.71 31.33
N ALA A 57 -20.19 -3.11 32.33
CA ALA A 57 -18.75 -3.31 32.20
C ALA A 57 -18.38 -4.39 31.15
N ILE A 58 -19.24 -5.39 30.97
CA ILE A 58 -19.06 -6.43 29.93
C ILE A 58 -19.84 -6.15 28.63
N GLY A 59 -20.47 -4.97 28.52
CA GLY A 59 -21.22 -4.56 27.33
C GLY A 59 -22.49 -5.38 27.07
N GLN A 60 -23.05 -6.03 28.08
CA GLN A 60 -24.27 -6.82 27.95
C GLN A 60 -25.48 -5.87 27.90
N SER A 61 -26.47 -6.09 27.02
CA SER A 61 -27.75 -5.32 26.98
C SER A 61 -28.74 -5.78 28.06
N PRO A 62 -29.69 -4.94 28.53
CA PRO A 62 -30.71 -5.37 29.51
C PRO A 62 -31.58 -6.54 29.02
N SER A 63 -31.77 -6.67 27.71
CA SER A 63 -32.55 -7.75 27.08
C SER A 63 -31.73 -9.00 26.74
N GLN A 64 -30.41 -8.96 26.94
CA GLN A 64 -29.52 -10.05 26.54
C GLN A 64 -29.53 -11.18 27.58
N GLN A 65 -29.94 -12.37 27.15
CA GLN A 65 -30.01 -13.56 28.01
C GLN A 65 -28.67 -14.31 28.12
N SER A 66 -27.74 -14.08 27.18
CA SER A 66 -26.40 -14.67 27.21
C SER A 66 -25.51 -13.95 28.23
N LYS A 67 -24.82 -14.71 29.10
CA LYS A 67 -23.81 -14.23 30.05
C LYS A 67 -22.44 -13.93 29.41
N THR A 68 -22.36 -13.90 28.08
CA THR A 68 -21.14 -13.55 27.35
C THR A 68 -21.10 -12.05 27.06
N PRO A 69 -19.90 -11.46 26.93
CA PRO A 69 -19.75 -10.12 26.37
C PRO A 69 -20.34 -10.00 24.96
N GLY A 70 -20.44 -8.75 24.48
CA GLY A 70 -20.80 -8.46 23.10
C GLY A 70 -19.80 -9.04 22.08
N THR A 71 -20.22 -9.11 20.81
CA THR A 71 -19.39 -9.61 19.71
C THR A 71 -18.05 -8.86 19.62
N GLY A 72 -16.96 -9.60 19.39
CA GLY A 72 -15.60 -9.05 19.32
C GLY A 72 -14.87 -9.00 20.66
N MET A 73 -15.57 -9.31 21.76
CA MET A 73 -15.00 -9.41 23.11
C MET A 73 -15.18 -10.82 23.67
N GLU A 74 -14.36 -11.20 24.64
CA GLU A 74 -14.51 -12.44 25.39
C GLU A 74 -14.03 -12.29 26.83
N LEU A 75 -14.48 -13.19 27.71
CA LEU A 75 -13.93 -13.33 29.05
C LEU A 75 -12.86 -14.42 29.02
N THR A 76 -11.69 -14.11 29.59
CA THR A 76 -10.64 -15.11 29.88
C THR A 76 -11.13 -16.12 30.92
N SER A 77 -10.40 -17.22 31.10
CA SER A 77 -10.67 -18.21 32.17
C SER A 77 -10.70 -17.58 33.57
N ASP A 78 -9.97 -16.49 33.76
CA ASP A 78 -9.86 -15.77 35.04
C ASP A 78 -10.91 -14.66 35.15
N GLY A 79 -11.86 -14.57 34.22
CA GLY A 79 -12.98 -13.63 34.25
C GLY A 79 -12.62 -12.19 33.81
N LYS A 80 -11.43 -11.96 33.23
CA LYS A 80 -11.06 -10.65 32.67
C LYS A 80 -11.66 -10.49 31.26
N LEU A 81 -12.19 -9.31 30.97
CA LEU A 81 -12.66 -8.93 29.64
C LEU A 81 -11.48 -8.61 28.72
N GLN A 82 -11.46 -9.18 27.52
CA GLN A 82 -10.45 -8.92 26.49
C GLN A 82 -11.06 -8.89 25.09
N VAL A 83 -10.29 -8.41 24.11
CA VAL A 83 -10.64 -8.49 22.70
C VAL A 83 -10.50 -9.93 22.21
N LYS A 84 -11.51 -10.41 21.50
CA LYS A 84 -11.49 -11.69 20.81
C LYS A 84 -10.77 -11.53 19.46
N ALA A 85 -9.44 -11.62 19.49
CA ALA A 85 -8.61 -11.43 18.30
C ALA A 85 -8.92 -12.47 17.22
N GLY A 86 -9.23 -11.99 16.01
CA GLY A 86 -9.43 -12.81 14.82
C GLY A 86 -8.21 -12.85 13.91
N ALA A 87 -8.36 -13.41 12.71
CA ALA A 87 -7.29 -13.40 11.71
C ALA A 87 -6.88 -11.96 11.35
N GLY A 88 -5.57 -11.70 11.31
CA GLY A 88 -5.01 -10.38 10.97
C GLY A 88 -4.90 -9.41 12.14
N VAL A 89 -5.53 -9.69 13.28
CA VAL A 89 -5.40 -8.93 14.53
C VAL A 89 -4.59 -9.75 15.51
N ASP A 90 -3.75 -9.09 16.30
CA ASP A 90 -2.95 -9.74 17.34
C ASP A 90 -2.95 -8.90 18.61
N ILE A 91 -2.63 -9.51 19.74
CA ILE A 91 -2.36 -8.82 21.00
C ILE A 91 -0.86 -8.99 21.27
N ASP A 92 -0.10 -7.91 21.21
CA ASP A 92 1.36 -7.99 21.37
C ASP A 92 1.77 -8.30 22.82
N ASN A 93 3.07 -8.58 23.02
CA ASN A 93 3.62 -8.88 24.35
C ASN A 93 3.46 -7.74 25.37
N ASN A 94 3.06 -6.54 24.93
CA ASN A 94 2.79 -5.38 25.78
C ASN A 94 1.28 -5.20 26.01
N ASN A 95 0.45 -6.20 25.69
CA ASN A 95 -1.00 -6.21 25.79
C ASN A 95 -1.70 -5.13 24.94
N ARG A 96 -1.11 -4.76 23.80
CA ARG A 96 -1.71 -3.81 22.85
C ARG A 96 -2.33 -4.56 21.68
N ILE A 97 -3.48 -4.08 21.20
CA ILE A 97 -4.06 -4.55 19.95
C ILE A 97 -3.18 -4.08 18.81
N THR A 98 -2.75 -5.01 17.96
CA THR A 98 -1.90 -4.76 16.79
C THR A 98 -2.40 -5.54 15.58
N ILE A 99 -1.75 -5.32 14.44
CA ILE A 99 -2.00 -6.03 13.20
C ILE A 99 -0.94 -7.10 13.00
N LYS A 100 -1.39 -8.32 12.69
CA LYS A 100 -0.50 -9.42 12.32
C LYS A 100 0.00 -9.19 10.89
N SER A 101 1.19 -8.62 10.76
CA SER A 101 1.79 -8.31 9.46
C SER A 101 2.35 -9.57 8.76
N GLY A 102 2.07 -9.69 7.46
CA GLY A 102 2.68 -10.69 6.58
C GLY A 102 3.91 -10.14 5.84
N HIS A 103 4.55 -10.96 5.01
CA HIS A 103 5.82 -10.62 4.34
C HIS A 103 5.81 -9.34 3.48
N GLY A 104 4.65 -8.94 2.95
CA GLY A 104 4.50 -7.75 2.10
C GLY A 104 3.93 -6.51 2.80
N ILE A 105 3.66 -6.59 4.11
CA ILE A 105 3.05 -5.50 4.87
C ILE A 105 4.03 -5.04 5.95
N LYS A 106 4.14 -3.73 6.11
CA LYS A 106 4.88 -3.08 7.20
C LYS A 106 3.88 -2.38 8.11
N VAL A 107 4.01 -2.62 9.41
CA VAL A 107 3.20 -1.96 10.46
C VAL A 107 4.16 -1.25 11.40
N ASP A 108 4.04 0.06 11.52
CA ASP A 108 4.89 0.89 12.39
C ASP A 108 4.11 2.10 12.96
N GLY A 109 4.81 3.03 13.61
CA GLY A 109 4.21 4.22 14.22
C GLY A 109 3.50 5.16 13.23
N ASN A 110 3.73 5.01 11.92
CA ASN A 110 3.04 5.77 10.87
C ASN A 110 1.81 5.03 10.32
N GLY A 111 1.51 3.83 10.81
CA GLY A 111 0.36 3.03 10.39
C GLY A 111 0.75 1.78 9.61
N ILE A 112 -0.10 1.41 8.64
CA ILE A 112 0.04 0.20 7.82
C ILE A 112 0.43 0.60 6.40
N SER A 113 1.50 0.01 5.87
CA SER A 113 2.01 0.28 4.52
C SER A 113 2.47 -1.00 3.83
N VAL A 114 2.68 -0.92 2.52
CA VAL A 114 3.32 -2.00 1.75
C VAL A 114 4.82 -2.00 2.04
N LYS A 115 5.38 -3.19 2.23
CA LYS A 115 6.84 -3.40 2.26
C LYS A 115 7.31 -3.64 0.81
N PRO A 116 7.90 -2.65 0.12
CA PRO A 116 8.29 -2.81 -1.28
C PRO A 116 9.42 -3.84 -1.43
N GLY A 117 9.34 -4.64 -2.50
CA GLY A 117 10.46 -5.40 -3.03
C GLY A 117 11.14 -4.65 -4.19
N SER A 118 12.12 -5.29 -4.83
CA SER A 118 12.78 -4.75 -6.02
C SER A 118 11.79 -4.40 -7.13
N GLY A 119 11.97 -3.25 -7.77
CA GLY A 119 11.08 -2.78 -8.84
C GLY A 119 9.74 -2.20 -8.37
N ILE A 120 9.49 -2.12 -7.06
CA ILE A 120 8.29 -1.49 -6.49
C ILE A 120 8.70 -0.25 -5.71
N LYS A 121 8.06 0.88 -6.00
CA LYS A 121 8.18 2.13 -5.25
C LYS A 121 6.89 2.39 -4.48
N VAL A 122 7.00 2.70 -3.19
CA VAL A 122 5.88 3.11 -2.35
C VAL A 122 6.17 4.53 -1.87
N ASP A 123 5.32 5.49 -2.25
CA ASP A 123 5.45 6.90 -1.86
C ASP A 123 4.07 7.53 -1.59
N SER A 124 4.03 8.86 -1.43
CA SER A 124 2.79 9.60 -1.17
C SER A 124 1.74 9.47 -2.28
N ASN A 125 2.12 9.05 -3.49
CA ASN A 125 1.21 8.80 -4.60
C ASN A 125 0.72 7.34 -4.65
N GLY A 126 1.16 6.48 -3.71
CA GLY A 126 0.75 5.08 -3.62
C GLY A 126 1.84 4.10 -4.04
N VAL A 127 1.42 2.96 -4.61
CA VAL A 127 2.30 1.87 -5.03
C VAL A 127 2.52 1.96 -6.55
N ASN A 128 3.77 2.06 -6.96
CA ASN A 128 4.18 2.27 -8.34
C ASN A 128 5.27 1.27 -8.74
N VAL A 129 5.45 1.09 -10.05
CA VAL A 129 6.63 0.40 -10.57
C VAL A 129 7.81 1.35 -10.51
N ASN A 130 8.92 0.91 -9.93
CA ASN A 130 10.18 1.62 -10.00
C ASN A 130 10.84 1.34 -11.35
N ILE A 131 10.58 2.24 -12.31
CA ILE A 131 11.14 2.09 -13.65
C ILE A 131 12.60 2.58 -13.73
N ASP A 132 13.06 3.36 -12.76
CA ASP A 132 14.44 3.87 -12.75
C ASP A 132 15.45 2.72 -12.58
N ASP A 133 15.13 1.74 -11.72
CA ASP A 133 15.93 0.51 -11.56
C ASP A 133 15.98 -0.31 -12.86
N PHE A 134 14.89 -0.27 -13.65
CA PHE A 134 14.76 -1.00 -14.91
C PHE A 134 15.53 -0.32 -16.05
N TRP A 135 15.59 1.02 -16.04
CA TRP A 135 16.12 1.79 -17.16
C TRP A 135 17.64 1.69 -17.34
N GLU A 136 18.43 1.58 -16.28
CA GLU A 136 19.90 1.55 -16.42
C GLU A 136 20.41 0.17 -16.88
N GLU A 137 19.94 -0.92 -16.27
CA GLU A 137 20.40 -2.27 -16.61
C GLU A 137 20.01 -2.68 -18.04
N ILE A 138 18.78 -2.39 -18.45
CA ILE A 138 18.28 -2.80 -19.76
C ILE A 138 18.83 -1.91 -20.87
N ARG A 139 19.01 -0.60 -20.63
CA ARG A 139 19.60 0.29 -21.64
C ARG A 139 20.99 -0.18 -22.02
N ASN A 140 21.78 -0.69 -21.08
CA ASN A 140 23.13 -1.22 -21.38
C ASN A 140 23.10 -2.62 -21.99
N LYS A 141 22.08 -3.44 -21.72
CA LYS A 141 21.90 -4.74 -22.39
C LYS A 141 21.39 -4.62 -23.83
N ILE A 142 20.41 -3.74 -24.09
CA ILE A 142 19.80 -3.58 -25.41
C ILE A 142 20.65 -2.68 -26.31
N MET A 143 21.28 -1.64 -25.74
CA MET A 143 22.15 -0.71 -26.45
C MET A 143 23.45 -0.57 -25.65
N PRO A 144 24.40 -1.51 -25.78
CA PRO A 144 25.71 -1.37 -25.13
C PRO A 144 26.50 -0.16 -25.67
N LYS A 145 27.55 0.22 -24.95
CA LYS A 145 28.54 1.19 -25.45
C LYS A 145 29.05 0.72 -26.81
N GLY A 146 29.10 1.64 -27.77
CA GLY A 146 29.47 1.36 -29.16
C GLY A 146 28.29 1.05 -30.08
N THR A 147 27.06 0.89 -29.56
CA THR A 147 25.87 0.81 -30.42
C THR A 147 25.74 2.05 -31.29
N MET A 148 25.58 1.84 -32.60
CA MET A 148 25.41 2.89 -33.60
C MET A 148 23.98 2.88 -34.11
N LEU A 149 23.33 4.05 -34.14
CA LEU A 149 21.98 4.20 -34.66
C LEU A 149 21.94 5.28 -35.75
N PRO A 150 21.28 4.99 -36.90
CA PRO A 150 20.91 6.03 -37.85
C PRO A 150 19.78 6.87 -37.24
N ILE A 151 19.91 8.18 -37.36
CA ILE A 151 18.85 9.13 -37.08
C ILE A 151 18.54 9.88 -38.37
N TYR A 152 17.24 9.93 -38.68
CA TYR A 152 16.68 10.55 -39.87
C TYR A 152 16.03 11.86 -39.45
N GLY A 153 16.28 12.94 -40.17
CA GLY A 153 15.73 14.22 -39.76
C GLY A 153 16.02 15.36 -40.71
N THR A 154 16.12 16.57 -40.16
CA THR A 154 16.42 17.78 -40.92
C THR A 154 17.91 17.86 -41.24
N PRO A 155 18.34 18.75 -42.17
CA PRO A 155 19.76 18.95 -42.49
C PRO A 155 20.65 19.36 -41.31
N ASN A 156 20.05 19.75 -40.18
CA ASN A 156 20.71 20.17 -38.95
C ASN A 156 20.01 19.51 -37.76
N PRO A 157 20.31 18.25 -37.46
CA PRO A 157 19.69 17.55 -36.33
C PRO A 157 20.04 18.23 -35.00
N SER A 158 19.10 18.15 -34.06
CA SER A 158 19.21 18.71 -32.71
C SER A 158 20.29 18.03 -31.85
N ALA A 159 20.47 18.53 -30.62
CA ALA A 159 21.39 17.93 -29.65
C ALA A 159 21.05 16.46 -29.40
N LEU A 160 22.10 15.64 -29.29
CA LEU A 160 21.97 14.21 -29.01
C LEU A 160 21.51 13.95 -27.57
N PRO A 161 20.80 12.84 -27.32
CA PRO A 161 20.49 12.42 -25.96
C PRO A 161 21.76 12.24 -25.12
N THR A 162 21.66 12.43 -23.80
CA THR A 162 22.78 12.19 -22.89
C THR A 162 23.37 10.79 -23.09
N GLY A 163 24.70 10.72 -23.19
CA GLY A 163 25.43 9.47 -23.42
C GLY A 163 25.55 9.05 -24.89
N TRP A 164 25.05 9.88 -25.80
CA TRP A 164 25.19 9.70 -27.25
C TRP A 164 26.04 10.79 -27.86
N GLU A 165 26.77 10.39 -28.88
CA GLU A 165 27.77 11.22 -29.52
C GLU A 165 27.74 11.02 -31.04
N TRP A 166 28.13 12.05 -31.79
CA TRP A 166 28.09 11.96 -33.25
C TRP A 166 29.17 11.00 -33.77
N CYS A 167 28.84 10.23 -34.80
CA CYS A 167 29.84 9.52 -35.59
C CYS A 167 30.54 10.51 -36.54
N ASP A 168 31.38 11.40 -36.01
CA ASP A 168 32.04 12.47 -36.75
C ASP A 168 33.57 12.34 -36.85
N GLY A 169 34.13 11.21 -36.41
CA GLY A 169 35.57 10.94 -36.45
C GLY A 169 36.36 11.44 -35.24
N LYS A 170 35.75 12.21 -34.35
CA LYS A 170 36.44 12.72 -33.15
C LYS A 170 36.60 11.62 -32.11
N ASP A 171 37.63 11.73 -31.28
CA ASP A 171 37.88 10.80 -30.16
C ASP A 171 37.91 9.31 -30.56
N GLY A 172 38.38 9.03 -31.78
CA GLY A 172 38.46 7.67 -32.32
C GLY A 172 37.13 7.05 -32.75
N ARG A 173 36.02 7.80 -32.70
CA ARG A 173 34.70 7.35 -33.18
C ARG A 173 34.70 7.19 -34.70
N PRO A 174 33.86 6.31 -35.27
CA PRO A 174 33.67 6.25 -36.73
C PRO A 174 33.26 7.62 -37.29
N ASN A 175 33.80 8.01 -38.43
CA ASN A 175 33.33 9.19 -39.16
C ASN A 175 32.31 8.77 -40.20
N LEU A 176 31.03 8.90 -39.87
CA LEU A 176 29.91 8.62 -40.78
C LEU A 176 29.31 9.88 -41.41
N LYS A 177 29.86 11.07 -41.13
CA LYS A 177 29.43 12.33 -41.76
C LYS A 177 30.04 12.58 -43.13
N LYS A 178 31.16 11.92 -43.46
CA LYS A 178 31.95 12.20 -44.67
C LYS A 178 32.35 10.90 -45.38
N GLY A 179 31.70 10.58 -46.50
CA GLY A 179 32.06 9.41 -47.31
C GLY A 179 30.87 8.80 -48.05
N LYS A 180 31.15 7.81 -48.91
CA LYS A 180 30.14 6.91 -49.49
C LYS A 180 30.14 5.63 -48.65
N TYR A 181 28.98 5.24 -48.12
CA TYR A 181 28.83 4.00 -47.34
C TYR A 181 27.94 3.03 -48.09
N ASN A 182 28.36 1.77 -48.16
CA ASN A 182 27.52 0.72 -48.73
C ASN A 182 26.46 0.34 -47.68
N LEU A 183 25.20 0.68 -47.94
CA LEU A 183 24.08 0.31 -47.08
C LEU A 183 23.60 -1.14 -47.33
N LEU A 184 23.97 -1.70 -48.49
CA LEU A 184 23.68 -3.07 -48.91
C LEU A 184 24.99 -3.70 -49.36
N SER A 185 25.42 -4.79 -48.72
CA SER A 185 26.60 -5.56 -49.12
C SER A 185 26.17 -6.77 -49.97
N GLY A 186 26.89 -7.07 -51.05
CA GLY A 186 26.61 -8.24 -51.88
C GLY A 186 27.30 -8.28 -53.25
N GLN A 187 28.09 -7.26 -53.61
CA GLN A 187 28.70 -7.18 -54.93
C GLN A 187 30.18 -6.79 -54.84
N SER A 188 31.02 -7.54 -55.54
CA SER A 188 32.48 -7.56 -55.41
C SER A 188 33.21 -6.50 -56.26
N SER A 189 32.49 -5.60 -56.93
CA SER A 189 33.09 -4.54 -57.75
C SER A 189 32.44 -3.22 -57.42
N GLY A 190 33.16 -2.40 -56.65
CA GLY A 190 32.70 -1.07 -56.29
C GLY A 190 32.62 -0.17 -57.51
N THR A 191 31.40 0.18 -57.91
CA THR A 191 30.95 1.50 -58.40
C THR A 191 29.46 1.51 -58.74
N ASP A 192 28.64 0.64 -58.13
CA ASP A 192 27.20 0.67 -58.37
C ASP A 192 26.60 1.87 -57.63
N THR A 193 26.66 2.97 -58.34
CA THR A 193 25.75 4.08 -58.14
C THR A 193 24.41 3.52 -58.59
N PHE A 194 23.44 3.37 -57.68
CA PHE A 194 22.07 3.05 -58.07
C PHE A 194 21.53 4.27 -58.85
N TRP A 195 21.72 4.27 -60.17
CA TRP A 195 21.11 5.26 -61.06
C TRP A 195 19.68 4.83 -61.33
N ALA A 196 18.76 5.74 -61.02
CA ALA A 196 17.34 5.61 -61.30
C ALA A 196 17.07 5.65 -62.80
N ASP A 197 16.29 4.69 -63.30
CA ASP A 197 15.45 4.92 -64.48
C ASP A 197 13.99 4.68 -64.08
N ASN A 198 13.28 5.76 -63.75
CA ASN A 198 11.89 5.73 -63.32
C ASN A 198 10.95 5.64 -64.52
N LYS A 199 11.07 4.56 -65.29
CA LYS A 199 10.18 4.27 -66.41
C LYS A 199 9.31 3.03 -66.22
N ASN A 200 9.66 2.13 -65.28
CA ASN A 200 9.05 0.81 -65.19
C ASN A 200 8.46 0.44 -63.80
N GLY A 201 8.39 1.37 -62.83
CA GLY A 201 7.72 1.11 -61.54
C GLY A 201 8.56 0.39 -60.48
N ASP A 202 9.89 0.46 -60.54
CA ASP A 202 10.76 -0.06 -59.49
C ASP A 202 10.69 0.78 -58.20
N THR A 203 10.95 0.14 -57.06
CA THR A 203 10.91 0.78 -55.73
C THR A 203 12.12 1.70 -55.52
N GLU A 204 11.84 2.98 -55.26
CA GLU A 204 12.85 4.00 -54.95
C GLU A 204 13.18 4.01 -53.44
N ILE A 205 14.47 3.97 -53.08
CA ILE A 205 14.94 4.14 -51.70
C ILE A 205 15.73 5.46 -51.59
N ASN A 206 15.03 6.52 -51.18
CA ASN A 206 15.65 7.82 -50.89
C ASN A 206 16.15 7.87 -49.44
N VAL A 207 17.47 7.88 -49.25
CA VAL A 207 18.12 8.00 -47.94
C VAL A 207 18.73 9.40 -47.80
N LEU A 208 17.89 10.38 -47.46
CA LEU A 208 18.29 11.78 -47.25
C LEU A 208 18.44 12.08 -45.76
N PHE A 209 19.42 12.94 -45.43
CA PHE A 209 19.63 13.48 -44.07
C PHE A 209 19.76 12.40 -42.98
N VAL A 210 20.50 11.33 -43.27
CA VAL A 210 20.86 10.32 -42.28
C VAL A 210 22.14 10.73 -41.58
N TYR A 211 22.05 10.84 -40.26
CA TYR A 211 23.20 11.01 -39.39
C TYR A 211 23.32 9.79 -38.50
N TYR A 212 24.52 9.52 -38.02
CA TYR A 212 24.75 8.40 -37.11
C TYR A 212 25.23 8.92 -35.78
N MET A 213 24.65 8.38 -34.72
CA MET A 213 25.11 8.57 -33.35
C MET A 213 25.60 7.24 -32.78
N ILE A 214 26.57 7.33 -31.89
CA ILE A 214 27.16 6.19 -31.18
C ILE A 214 26.99 6.40 -29.68
N LYS A 215 26.62 5.33 -28.98
CA LYS A 215 26.55 5.35 -27.52
C LYS A 215 27.94 5.28 -26.91
N VAL A 216 28.28 6.21 -26.01
CA VAL A 216 29.65 6.36 -25.45
C VAL A 216 29.76 6.06 -23.96
N VAL A 217 28.64 6.01 -23.25
CA VAL A 217 28.53 5.62 -21.82
C VAL A 217 27.65 4.39 -21.66
#